data_AF-A0A9E3MJR9-F1
#
_entry.id   AF-A0A9E3MJR9-F1
#
_cell.length_a   1.000
_cell.length_b   1.000
_cell.length_c   1.000
_cell.angle_alpha   90.00
_cell.angle_beta   90.00
_cell.angle_gamma   90.00
#
_symmetry.space_group_name_H-M   'P 1'
#
loop_
_entity.id
_entity.type
_entity.pdbx_description
1 polymer ?
#
loop_
_entity_poly.entity_id
_entity_poly.type
_entity_poly.pdbx_seq_one_letter_code
_entity_poly.pdbx_strand_id
1 'polypeptide(L)'
;MRRVLALAAAVTLIAGAAQAETWVKYADGDNGTQWSFDKDYVYKDQATGRLVVMKAISKPSVNIAPGGPDKGVGFVEALDCKHSDTLKMGAYKPSTGLAMDDAWRKGKPIASDKDLVKAACPLLASAPVK
;
A
#
# COMPACT_ATOMS: atom_id res chain seq x y z
N MET A 1 -40.70 36.18 -30.35
CA MET A 1 -39.23 36.35 -30.23
C MET A 1 -38.85 35.89 -28.83
N ARG A 2 -38.29 34.68 -28.67
CA ARG A 2 -36.86 34.44 -28.39
C ARG A 2 -36.39 35.33 -27.22
N ARG A 3 -36.08 34.81 -26.03
CA ARG A 3 -34.93 33.93 -25.76
C ARG A 3 -35.14 33.14 -24.47
N VAL A 4 -35.09 31.81 -24.56
CA VAL A 4 -34.90 30.90 -23.42
C VAL A 4 -33.40 30.87 -23.15
N LEU A 5 -32.97 31.29 -21.97
CA LEU A 5 -31.59 31.12 -21.52
C LEU A 5 -31.41 29.65 -21.14
N ALA A 6 -30.70 28.93 -22.02
CA ALA A 6 -30.35 27.53 -21.83
C ALA A 6 -29.36 27.40 -20.66
N LEU A 7 -29.76 26.66 -19.63
CA LEU A 7 -28.88 26.17 -18.58
C LEU A 7 -27.99 25.06 -19.18
N ALA A 8 -26.74 25.39 -19.49
CA ALA A 8 -25.70 24.41 -19.85
C ALA A 8 -24.60 24.49 -18.79
N ALA A 9 -24.88 23.97 -17.59
CA ALA A 9 -23.85 23.71 -16.60
C ALA A 9 -23.14 22.41 -17.01
N ALA A 10 -21.92 22.55 -17.52
CA ALA A 10 -21.05 21.44 -17.87
C ALA A 10 -20.80 20.59 -16.61
N VAL A 11 -21.40 19.41 -16.57
CA VAL A 11 -21.03 18.36 -15.62
C VAL A 11 -19.69 17.81 -16.09
N THR A 12 -18.59 18.40 -15.61
CA THR A 12 -17.28 17.75 -15.68
C THR A 12 -17.35 16.51 -14.80
N LEU A 13 -17.61 15.36 -15.44
CA LEU A 13 -17.33 14.05 -14.86
C LEU A 13 -15.84 14.02 -14.51
N ILE A 14 -15.52 14.24 -13.24
CA ILE A 14 -14.27 13.77 -12.67
C ILE A 14 -14.43 12.25 -12.61
N ALA A 15 -14.19 11.60 -13.74
CA ALA A 15 -13.97 10.17 -13.78
C ALA A 15 -12.69 9.94 -12.96
N GLY A 16 -12.86 9.59 -11.68
CA GLY A 16 -11.78 9.08 -10.87
C GLY A 16 -11.27 7.82 -11.54
N ALA A 17 -10.20 7.95 -12.32
CA ALA A 17 -9.46 6.80 -12.80
C ALA A 17 -9.02 6.03 -11.55
N ALA A 18 -9.55 4.82 -11.37
CA ALA A 18 -8.96 3.86 -10.46
C ALA A 18 -7.55 3.60 -11.01
N GLN A 19 -6.57 4.34 -10.48
CA GLN A 19 -5.17 4.14 -10.80
C GLN A 19 -4.83 2.69 -10.47
N ALA A 20 -4.29 1.98 -11.44
CA ALA A 20 -3.82 0.62 -11.21
C ALA A 20 -2.67 0.68 -10.19
N GLU A 21 -2.76 -0.13 -9.15
CA GLU A 21 -1.73 -0.22 -8.10
C GLU A 21 -0.36 -0.55 -8.70
N THR A 22 0.68 0.18 -8.29
CA THR A 22 2.05 -0.04 -8.75
C THR A 22 2.80 -0.99 -7.82
N TRP A 23 2.73 -2.29 -8.12
CA TRP A 23 3.41 -3.33 -7.34
C TRP A 23 4.88 -3.51 -7.73
N VAL A 24 5.77 -3.34 -6.76
CA VAL A 24 7.22 -3.51 -6.91
C VAL A 24 7.67 -4.77 -6.18
N LYS A 25 8.14 -5.77 -6.94
CA LYS A 25 8.74 -6.98 -6.37
C LYS A 25 10.02 -6.65 -5.62
N TYR A 26 10.17 -7.19 -4.40
CA TYR A 26 11.38 -7.02 -3.60
C TYR A 26 12.04 -8.35 -3.18
N ALA A 27 11.29 -9.46 -3.11
CA ALA A 27 11.84 -10.76 -2.74
C ALA A 27 11.12 -11.93 -3.41
N ASP A 28 11.83 -13.05 -3.55
CA ASP A 28 11.24 -14.36 -3.82
C ASP A 28 11.04 -15.10 -2.49
N GLY A 29 9.90 -15.74 -2.34
CA GLY A 29 9.56 -16.59 -1.20
C GLY A 29 9.49 -18.07 -1.59
N ASP A 30 9.15 -18.92 -0.63
CA ASP A 30 9.06 -20.36 -0.83
C ASP A 30 7.96 -20.73 -1.84
N ASN A 31 8.09 -21.92 -2.46
CA ASN A 31 7.08 -22.51 -3.34
C ASN A 31 6.66 -21.62 -4.54
N GLY A 32 7.58 -20.78 -5.01
CA GLY A 32 7.35 -19.87 -6.14
C GLY A 32 6.48 -18.66 -5.79
N THR A 33 6.32 -18.35 -4.51
CA THR A 33 5.73 -17.09 -4.06
C THR A 33 6.70 -15.94 -4.31
N GLN A 34 6.20 -14.76 -4.61
CA GLN A 34 7.00 -13.53 -4.65
C GLN A 34 6.36 -12.49 -3.75
N TRP A 35 7.18 -11.65 -3.16
CA TRP A 35 6.73 -10.55 -2.34
C TRP A 35 6.91 -9.23 -3.08
N SER A 36 5.86 -8.44 -3.08
CA SER A 36 5.84 -7.09 -3.66
C SER A 36 5.27 -6.11 -2.66
N PHE A 37 5.59 -4.83 -2.83
CA PHE A 37 4.92 -3.74 -2.13
C PHE A 37 4.24 -2.79 -3.11
N ASP A 38 3.13 -2.19 -2.72
CA ASP A 38 2.45 -1.17 -3.51
C ASP A 38 3.13 0.18 -3.29
N LYS A 39 3.76 0.71 -4.34
CA LYS A 39 4.46 1.99 -4.32
C LYS A 39 3.48 3.15 -4.14
N ASP A 40 2.24 3.02 -4.61
CA ASP A 40 1.24 4.08 -4.55
C ASP A 40 0.58 4.17 -3.15
N TYR A 41 0.65 3.08 -2.38
CA TYR A 41 0.19 3.06 -0.99
C TYR A 41 1.20 3.69 -0.02
N VAL A 42 2.47 3.86 -0.40
CA VAL A 42 3.53 4.29 0.53
C VAL A 42 3.28 5.69 1.09
N TYR A 43 3.38 5.85 2.41
CA TYR A 43 3.34 7.15 3.08
C TYR A 43 4.20 7.18 4.34
N LYS A 44 4.62 8.37 4.77
CA LYS A 44 5.28 8.57 6.06
C LYS A 44 4.23 8.90 7.12
N ASP A 45 4.19 8.10 8.18
CA ASP A 45 3.33 8.37 9.33
C ASP A 45 3.81 9.62 10.08
N GLN A 46 2.94 10.59 10.28
CA GLN A 46 3.28 11.86 10.91
C GLN A 46 3.72 11.71 12.37
N ALA A 47 3.09 10.78 13.11
CA ALA A 47 3.33 10.61 14.54
C ALA A 47 4.66 9.91 14.84
N THR A 48 5.00 8.89 14.06
CA THR A 48 6.18 8.04 14.31
C THR A 48 7.34 8.34 13.36
N GLY A 49 7.10 9.00 12.23
CA GLY A 49 8.08 9.18 11.15
C GLY A 49 8.40 7.90 10.38
N ARG A 50 7.71 6.79 10.65
CA ARG A 50 7.90 5.49 9.99
C ARG A 50 7.29 5.50 8.59
N LEU A 51 7.89 4.72 7.69
CA LEU A 51 7.36 4.50 6.35
C LEU A 51 6.30 3.40 6.40
N VAL A 52 5.05 3.75 6.13
CA VAL A 52 3.97 2.78 5.99
C VAL A 52 3.98 2.20 4.59
N VAL A 53 3.99 0.88 4.51
CA VAL A 53 4.01 0.12 3.25
C VAL A 53 2.92 -0.96 3.27
N MET A 54 2.30 -1.20 2.12
CA MET A 54 1.44 -2.35 1.89
C MET A 54 2.22 -3.38 1.08
N LYS A 55 2.32 -4.61 1.59
CA LYS A 55 2.96 -5.72 0.89
C LYS A 55 1.98 -6.84 0.61
N ALA A 56 2.11 -7.45 -0.56
CA ALA A 56 1.30 -8.56 -1.01
C ALA A 56 2.17 -9.72 -1.47
N ILE A 57 1.62 -10.92 -1.35
CA ILE A 57 2.16 -12.10 -2.03
C ILE A 57 1.62 -12.19 -3.45
N SER A 58 2.43 -12.74 -4.34
CA SER A 58 2.02 -13.23 -5.66
C SER A 58 2.52 -14.65 -5.87
N LYS A 59 1.91 -15.39 -6.80
CA LYS A 59 2.35 -16.73 -7.20
C LYS A 59 2.16 -16.91 -8.71
N PRO A 60 3.15 -16.50 -9.52
CA PRO A 60 3.03 -16.52 -10.99
C PRO A 60 2.74 -17.91 -11.56
N SER A 61 3.24 -18.98 -10.93
CA SER A 61 3.02 -20.37 -11.38
C SER A 61 1.55 -20.80 -11.38
N VAL A 62 0.69 -20.09 -10.65
CA VAL A 62 -0.77 -20.30 -10.64
C VAL A 62 -1.54 -19.03 -10.99
N ASN A 63 -0.91 -18.10 -11.72
CA ASN A 63 -1.50 -16.84 -12.18
C ASN A 63 -2.08 -15.93 -11.08
N ILE A 64 -1.49 -15.96 -9.88
CA ILE A 64 -1.84 -15.03 -8.80
C ILE A 64 -0.90 -13.83 -8.85
N ALA A 65 -1.45 -12.65 -9.12
CA ALA A 65 -0.75 -11.36 -9.07
C ALA A 65 -0.79 -10.77 -7.64
N PRO A 66 0.14 -9.85 -7.29
CA PRO A 66 -0.02 -9.05 -6.07
C PRO A 66 -1.23 -8.13 -6.24
N GLY A 67 -1.86 -7.74 -5.13
CA GLY A 67 -3.05 -6.89 -5.16
C GLY A 67 -3.47 -6.41 -3.78
N GLY A 68 -4.25 -5.33 -3.76
CA GLY A 68 -4.82 -4.76 -2.55
C GLY A 68 -5.87 -5.65 -1.88
N PRO A 69 -6.57 -5.12 -0.86
CA PRO A 69 -7.46 -5.89 0.02
C PRO A 69 -8.58 -6.69 -0.65
N ASP A 70 -9.00 -6.28 -1.84
CA ASP A 70 -10.05 -6.91 -2.64
C ASP A 70 -9.54 -8.06 -3.53
N LYS A 71 -8.25 -8.09 -3.86
CA LYS A 71 -7.68 -8.99 -4.89
C LYS A 71 -6.53 -9.85 -4.39
N GLY A 72 -5.82 -9.42 -3.35
CA GLY A 72 -4.60 -10.05 -2.87
C GLY A 72 -4.64 -10.42 -1.40
N VAL A 73 -3.56 -11.05 -0.95
CA VAL A 73 -3.30 -11.36 0.46
C VAL A 73 -2.02 -10.65 0.86
N GLY A 74 -2.06 -9.95 2.00
CA GLY A 74 -0.95 -9.09 2.36
C GLY A 74 -1.03 -8.49 3.76
N PHE A 75 -0.08 -7.59 4.01
CA PHE A 75 0.13 -6.94 5.29
C PHE A 75 0.41 -5.46 5.10
N VAL A 76 0.05 -4.66 6.10
CA VAL A 76 0.45 -3.26 6.21
C VAL A 76 1.41 -3.14 7.40
N GLU A 77 2.55 -2.53 7.15
CA GLU A 77 3.67 -2.44 8.08
C GLU A 77 4.25 -1.03 8.11
N ALA A 78 4.65 -0.56 9.30
CA ALA A 78 5.32 0.72 9.49
C ALA A 78 6.81 0.51 9.77
N LEU A 79 7.62 0.74 8.75
CA LEU A 79 9.07 0.55 8.75
C LEU A 79 9.80 1.71 9.41
N ASP A 80 10.70 1.40 10.34
CA ASP A 80 11.76 2.30 10.74
C ASP A 80 12.98 2.10 9.84
N CYS A 81 13.14 2.99 8.87
CA CYS A 81 14.24 2.92 7.91
C CYS A 81 15.63 3.16 8.51
N LYS A 82 15.73 3.69 9.74
CA LYS A 82 17.00 3.90 10.43
C LYS A 82 17.39 2.68 11.24
N HIS A 83 16.43 2.10 11.97
CA HIS A 83 16.66 0.98 12.88
C HIS A 83 16.40 -0.39 12.24
N SER A 84 15.87 -0.44 11.01
CA SER A 84 15.52 -1.67 10.28
C SER A 84 14.55 -2.57 11.06
N ASP A 85 13.62 -1.94 11.78
CA ASP A 85 12.53 -2.61 12.48
C ASP A 85 11.17 -2.19 11.90
N THR A 86 10.11 -2.92 12.25
CA THR A 86 8.75 -2.67 11.77
C THR A 86 7.73 -2.87 12.87
N LEU A 87 6.62 -2.13 12.74
CA LEU A 87 5.38 -2.37 13.48
C LEU A 87 4.34 -2.93 12.52
N LYS A 88 3.74 -4.06 12.90
CA LYS A 88 2.61 -4.63 12.18
C LYS A 88 1.40 -3.75 12.41
N MET A 89 0.81 -3.24 11.33
CA MET A 89 -0.38 -2.40 11.40
C MET A 89 -1.65 -3.18 11.07
N GLY A 90 -1.55 -4.14 10.17
CA GLY A 90 -2.72 -4.87 9.72
C GLY A 90 -2.40 -5.98 8.74
N ALA A 91 -3.42 -6.76 8.45
CA ALA A 91 -3.39 -7.82 7.47
C ALA A 91 -4.67 -7.79 6.64
N TYR A 92 -4.59 -8.33 5.42
CA TYR A 92 -5.74 -8.40 4.54
C TYR A 92 -5.76 -9.67 3.70
N LYS A 93 -6.98 -10.02 3.27
CA LYS A 93 -7.29 -11.03 2.26
C LYS A 93 -8.66 -10.71 1.65
N PRO A 94 -9.00 -11.23 0.46
CA PRO A 94 -10.22 -10.85 -0.25
C PRO A 94 -11.50 -11.10 0.56
N SER A 95 -11.52 -12.10 1.44
CA SER A 95 -12.68 -12.44 2.27
C SER A 95 -12.87 -11.59 3.51
N THR A 96 -11.87 -10.81 3.94
CA THR A 96 -11.95 -9.99 5.17
C THR A 96 -11.63 -8.52 4.95
N GLY A 97 -11.08 -8.14 3.79
CA GLY A 97 -10.57 -6.79 3.55
C GLY A 97 -9.36 -6.48 4.46
N LEU A 98 -9.03 -5.18 4.59
CA LEU A 98 -7.94 -4.70 5.43
C LEU A 98 -8.42 -4.46 6.86
N ALA A 99 -7.86 -5.21 7.81
CA ALA A 99 -8.07 -5.02 9.23
C ALA A 99 -6.84 -4.32 9.84
N MET A 100 -7.02 -3.07 10.26
CA MET A 100 -5.99 -2.27 10.93
C MET A 100 -6.14 -2.36 12.45
N ASP A 101 -5.02 -2.46 13.17
CA ASP A 101 -4.95 -2.35 14.62
C ASP A 101 -4.81 -0.88 15.01
N ASP A 102 -5.82 -0.29 15.65
CA ASP A 102 -5.79 1.11 16.10
C ASP A 102 -4.64 1.41 17.08
N ALA A 103 -4.14 0.39 17.78
CA ALA A 103 -3.04 0.50 18.74
C ALA A 103 -1.67 0.15 18.13
N TRP A 104 -1.55 -0.01 16.81
CA TRP A 104 -0.31 -0.46 16.15
C TRP A 104 0.94 0.35 16.55
N ARG A 105 0.79 1.66 16.80
CA ARG A 105 1.89 2.56 17.22
C ARG A 105 2.47 2.22 18.59
N LYS A 106 1.73 1.48 19.42
CA LYS A 106 2.16 0.95 20.73
C LYS A 106 2.68 -0.48 20.63
N GLY A 107 2.63 -1.07 19.42
CA GLY A 107 3.11 -2.42 19.17
C GLY A 107 4.60 -2.54 19.49
N LYS A 108 5.04 -3.79 19.75
CA LYS A 108 6.45 -4.09 19.92
C LYS A 108 7.13 -4.12 18.54
N PRO A 109 8.19 -3.32 18.30
CA PRO A 109 8.97 -3.43 17.09
C PRO A 109 9.56 -4.83 16.92
N ILE A 110 9.53 -5.34 15.70
CA ILE A 110 10.19 -6.58 15.29
C ILE A 110 11.16 -6.29 14.15
N ALA A 111 12.13 -7.19 13.92
CA ALA A 111 13.03 -7.06 12.80
C ALA A 111 12.25 -7.01 11.47
N SER A 112 12.57 -6.02 10.63
CA SER A 112 12.02 -5.91 9.28
C SER A 112 12.66 -6.91 8.33
N ASP A 113 11.93 -7.23 7.27
CA ASP A 113 12.53 -7.82 6.08
C ASP A 113 13.55 -6.84 5.48
N LYS A 114 14.80 -7.30 5.33
CA LYS A 114 15.92 -6.48 4.87
C LYS A 114 15.76 -6.06 3.40
N ASP A 115 15.20 -6.92 2.57
CA ASP A 115 14.99 -6.63 1.15
C ASP A 115 13.84 -5.63 0.99
N LEU A 116 12.82 -5.71 1.84
CA LEU A 116 11.78 -4.69 1.91
C LEU A 116 12.34 -3.32 2.32
N VAL A 117 13.14 -3.28 3.39
CA VAL A 117 13.80 -2.03 3.84
C VAL A 117 14.64 -1.44 2.72
N LYS A 118 15.47 -2.26 2.06
CA LYS A 118 16.31 -1.82 0.94
C LYS A 118 15.50 -1.25 -0.23
N ALA A 119 14.36 -1.88 -0.55
CA ALA A 119 13.53 -1.47 -1.69
C ALA A 119 12.63 -0.25 -1.38
N ALA A 120 12.03 -0.19 -0.19
CA ALA A 120 11.03 0.80 0.16
C ALA A 120 11.60 2.06 0.84
N CYS A 121 12.62 1.94 1.69
CA CYS A 121 13.15 3.08 2.44
C CYS A 121 13.72 4.24 1.63
N PRO A 122 14.23 4.05 0.39
CA PRO A 122 14.55 5.17 -0.49
C PRO A 122 13.37 6.12 -0.76
N LEU A 123 12.13 5.64 -0.64
CA LEU A 123 10.91 6.43 -0.84
C LEU A 123 10.60 7.36 0.34
N LEU A 124 11.22 7.18 1.51
CA LEU A 124 10.88 7.92 2.74
C LEU A 124 10.98 9.44 2.59
N ALA A 125 11.97 9.92 1.83
CA ALA A 125 12.18 11.36 1.63
C ALA A 125 11.09 12.00 0.76
N SER A 126 10.53 11.26 -0.19
CA SER A 126 9.51 11.73 -1.14
C SER A 126 8.09 11.30 -0.78
N ALA A 127 7.93 10.43 0.22
CA ALA A 127 6.63 9.88 0.60
C ALA A 127 5.71 10.98 1.15
N PRO A 128 4.42 10.98 0.78
CA PRO A 128 3.44 11.88 1.38
C PRO A 128 3.34 11.64 2.88
N VAL A 129 3.06 12.69 3.65
CA VAL A 129 2.87 12.58 5.10
C VAL A 129 1.39 12.40 5.41
N LYS A 130 1.04 11.43 6.25
CA LYS A 130 -0.33 11.17 6.71
C LYS A 130 -0.38 10.93 8.22
#